data_AF-A0A2S1XTU8-F1
#
_entry.id   AF-A0A2S1XTU8-F1
#
_cell.length_a   1.000
_cell.length_b   1.000
_cell.length_c   1.000
_cell.angle_alpha   90.00
_cell.angle_beta   90.00
_cell.angle_gamma   90.00
#
_symmetry.space_group_name_H-M   'P 1'
#
loop_
_entity.id
_entity.type
_entity.pdbx_description
1 polymer ?
#
loop_
_entity_poly.entity_id
_entity_poly.type
_entity_poly.pdbx_seq_one_letter_code
_entity_poly.pdbx_strand_id
1 'polypeptide(L)'
;MAKREAKVAGKDFEVVRKPRLRKPKEPPPSLAMSAYLATVMAEAAPPVEPPPEPVALDGDLFPPLPESRIPQTVEEFLTRISELWEDAQQRFLRIGELLSIAETRLGEGERAALHEGLNRRFGKSARSQLMSAYRAIRDNVVPPELAATGYGTVYMLARLTDSERQQAAERGLLRPDVRQSEIRAFWKDVRAPSPSTATRREELEARRARLLLEIQRIDDELARLID
;
A
#
# COMPACT_ATOMS: atom_id res chain seq x y z
N MET A 1 20.41 -57.66 15.28
CA MET A 1 19.61 -57.76 16.52
C MET A 1 19.70 -56.43 17.29
N ALA A 2 18.55 -55.76 17.44
CA ALA A 2 18.18 -54.67 18.36
C ALA A 2 19.08 -53.44 18.57
N LYS A 3 18.72 -52.32 17.91
CA LYS A 3 19.07 -50.95 18.32
C LYS A 3 17.91 -50.45 19.21
N ARG A 4 18.19 -50.18 20.49
CA ARG A 4 17.18 -49.68 21.46
C ARG A 4 16.86 -48.21 21.19
N GLU A 5 15.56 -47.94 21.17
CA GLU A 5 14.91 -46.64 21.14
C GLU A 5 15.10 -45.91 22.48
N ALA A 6 15.24 -44.58 22.42
CA ALA A 6 14.84 -43.68 23.50
C ALA A 6 14.30 -42.40 22.87
N LYS A 7 12.98 -42.35 22.77
CA LYS A 7 12.16 -41.30 22.18
C LYS A 7 12.07 -40.14 23.19
N VAL A 8 12.55 -38.96 22.82
CA VAL A 8 12.38 -37.73 23.60
C VAL A 8 10.91 -37.30 23.51
N ALA A 9 10.25 -37.23 24.66
CA ALA A 9 8.88 -36.77 24.80
C ALA A 9 8.83 -35.23 24.72
N GLY A 10 8.45 -34.69 23.55
CA GLY A 10 8.03 -33.31 23.42
C GLY A 10 6.59 -33.16 23.90
N LYS A 11 6.34 -32.22 24.82
CA LYS A 11 5.00 -31.84 25.27
C LYS A 11 4.24 -31.20 24.11
N ASP A 12 3.17 -31.85 23.66
CA ASP A 12 2.16 -31.24 22.80
C ASP A 12 1.40 -30.18 23.61
N PHE A 13 1.52 -28.91 23.20
CA PHE A 13 0.62 -27.86 23.66
C PHE A 13 -0.48 -27.68 22.62
N GLU A 14 -1.69 -28.10 22.98
CA GLU A 14 -2.91 -27.91 22.19
C GLU A 14 -3.31 -26.43 22.21
N VAL A 15 -3.05 -25.71 21.11
CA VAL A 15 -3.51 -24.33 20.93
C VAL A 15 -4.98 -24.35 20.51
N VAL A 16 -5.87 -24.38 21.50
CA VAL A 16 -7.32 -24.21 21.29
C VAL A 16 -7.59 -22.78 20.80
N ARG A 17 -7.72 -22.60 19.48
CA ARG A 17 -8.20 -21.35 18.89
C ARG A 17 -9.71 -21.24 19.08
N LYS A 18 -10.14 -20.47 20.08
CA LYS A 18 -11.55 -20.09 20.25
C LYS A 18 -12.05 -19.38 18.97
N PRO A 19 -13.18 -19.79 18.37
CA PRO A 19 -13.72 -19.13 17.19
C PRO A 19 -14.24 -17.74 17.54
N ARG A 20 -13.72 -16.71 16.86
CA ARG A 20 -14.27 -15.35 16.96
C ARG A 20 -15.54 -15.26 16.13
N LEU A 21 -16.69 -15.20 16.81
CA LEU A 21 -17.97 -14.84 16.20
C LEU A 21 -17.82 -13.48 15.49
N ARG A 22 -17.96 -13.47 14.15
CA ARG A 22 -18.10 -12.22 13.39
C ARG A 22 -19.51 -11.71 13.61
N LYS A 23 -19.64 -10.56 14.28
CA LYS A 23 -20.92 -9.85 14.38
C LYS A 23 -21.37 -9.40 12.97
N PRO A 24 -22.69 -9.40 12.68
CA PRO A 24 -23.21 -8.87 11.42
C PRO A 24 -22.82 -7.39 11.27
N LYS A 25 -22.48 -7.00 10.03
CA LYS A 25 -22.05 -5.65 9.67
C LYS A 25 -23.27 -4.74 9.63
N GLU A 26 -23.52 -3.99 10.71
CA GLU A 26 -24.46 -2.87 10.69
C GLU A 26 -23.98 -1.82 9.68
N PRO A 27 -24.90 -1.19 8.92
CA PRO A 27 -24.54 -0.04 8.10
C PRO A 27 -24.02 1.08 9.02
N PRO A 28 -23.02 1.87 8.60
CA PRO A 28 -22.50 2.94 9.42
C PRO A 28 -23.64 3.90 9.79
N PRO A 29 -23.77 4.30 11.08
CA PRO A 29 -24.78 5.26 11.47
C PRO A 29 -24.57 6.54 10.69
N SER A 30 -25.64 7.06 10.09
CA SER A 30 -25.60 8.34 9.39
C SER A 30 -25.04 9.42 10.32
N LEU A 31 -24.19 10.30 9.78
CA LEU A 31 -23.53 11.41 10.51
C LEU A 31 -24.48 12.30 11.33
N ALA A 32 -25.78 12.22 11.12
CA ALA A 32 -26.79 12.98 11.84
C ALA A 32 -27.11 12.50 13.27
N MET A 33 -26.58 11.35 13.74
CA MET A 33 -27.03 10.76 15.01
C MET A 33 -25.96 10.04 15.83
N SER A 34 -24.72 10.55 15.87
CA SER A 34 -23.76 10.08 16.87
C SER A 34 -24.04 10.75 18.22
N ALA A 35 -24.74 10.04 19.12
CA ALA A 35 -24.91 10.44 20.53
C ALA A 35 -23.57 10.75 21.23
N TYR A 36 -22.46 10.21 20.70
CA TYR A 36 -21.10 10.55 21.08
C TYR A 36 -20.77 12.04 20.95
N LEU A 37 -21.21 12.70 19.88
CA LEU A 37 -20.98 14.13 19.64
C LEU A 37 -21.82 15.00 20.59
N ALA A 38 -23.01 14.54 20.96
CA ALA A 38 -23.86 15.22 21.95
C ALA A 38 -23.29 15.11 23.37
N THR A 39 -22.77 13.95 23.77
CA THR A 39 -22.15 13.76 25.09
C THR A 39 -20.85 14.55 25.22
N VAL A 40 -20.01 14.58 24.19
CA VAL A 40 -18.75 15.35 24.19
C VAL A 40 -18.99 16.86 24.26
N MET A 41 -20.11 17.35 23.71
CA MET A 41 -20.48 18.78 23.79
C MET A 41 -21.21 19.17 25.08
N ALA A 42 -21.79 18.21 25.81
CA ALA A 42 -22.56 18.47 27.03
C ALA A 42 -21.69 18.46 28.31
N GLU A 43 -20.52 17.85 28.27
CA GLU A 43 -19.59 17.79 29.40
C GLU A 43 -18.52 18.87 29.26
N ALA A 44 -18.89 20.11 29.59
CA ALA A 44 -17.97 21.25 29.68
C ALA A 44 -16.96 21.02 30.83
N ALA A 45 -15.85 20.36 30.48
CA ALA A 45 -14.64 20.28 31.28
C ALA A 45 -13.93 21.66 31.32
N PRO A 46 -13.21 21.99 32.42
CA PRO A 46 -12.61 23.32 32.68
C PRO A 46 -11.58 23.73 31.63
N PRO A 47 -11.18 25.02 31.55
CA PRO A 47 -10.40 25.54 30.43
C PRO A 47 -9.09 24.76 30.28
N VAL A 48 -9.06 23.90 29.26
CA VAL A 48 -7.83 23.30 28.73
C VAL A 48 -7.04 24.44 28.12
N GLU A 49 -5.76 24.54 28.49
CA GLU A 49 -4.80 25.46 27.88
C GLU A 49 -5.00 25.47 26.35
N PRO A 50 -4.97 26.64 25.70
CA PRO A 50 -5.11 26.70 24.26
C PRO A 50 -4.12 25.73 23.64
N PRO A 51 -4.54 24.95 22.61
CA PRO A 51 -3.61 24.09 21.90
C PRO A 51 -2.40 24.92 21.51
N PRO A 52 -1.16 24.39 21.63
CA PRO A 52 0.02 25.13 21.20
C PRO A 52 -0.28 25.64 19.79
N GLU A 53 -0.11 26.95 19.60
CA GLU A 53 -0.37 27.59 18.30
C GLU A 53 0.24 26.71 17.22
N PRO A 54 -0.47 26.44 16.11
CA PRO A 54 0.13 25.71 15.00
C PRO A 54 1.42 26.45 14.70
N VAL A 55 2.56 25.80 14.94
CA VAL A 55 3.87 26.36 14.64
C VAL A 55 3.75 26.79 13.19
N ALA A 56 3.64 28.10 12.97
CA ALA A 56 3.63 28.64 11.64
C ALA A 56 4.92 28.10 11.02
N LEU A 57 4.80 27.34 9.94
CA LEU A 57 5.94 27.14 9.08
C LEU A 57 6.29 28.55 8.63
N ASP A 58 7.25 29.19 9.31
CA ASP A 58 7.63 30.57 9.04
C ASP A 58 7.81 30.73 7.53
N GLY A 59 7.25 31.82 6.99
CA GLY A 59 7.10 32.08 5.55
C GLY A 59 8.40 32.10 4.73
N ASP A 60 9.54 31.78 5.35
CA ASP A 60 10.85 31.68 4.73
C ASP A 60 11.09 30.33 4.03
N LEU A 61 10.39 29.25 4.40
CA LEU A 61 10.58 27.94 3.75
C LEU A 61 10.00 27.87 2.34
N PHE A 62 9.01 28.70 2.04
CA PHE A 62 8.35 28.77 0.74
C PHE A 62 7.98 30.23 0.45
N PRO A 63 8.90 31.03 -0.12
CA PRO A 63 8.59 32.42 -0.43
C PRO A 63 7.35 32.49 -1.33
N PRO A 64 6.47 33.49 -1.12
CA PRO A 64 5.24 33.61 -1.90
C PRO A 64 5.58 33.69 -3.39
N LEU A 65 4.82 32.97 -4.21
CA LEU A 65 4.96 33.07 -5.66
C LEU A 65 4.70 34.52 -6.07
N PRO A 66 5.59 35.14 -6.88
CA PRO A 66 5.35 36.50 -7.34
C PRO A 66 4.04 36.54 -8.13
N GLU A 67 3.23 37.58 -7.93
CA GLU A 67 1.88 37.69 -8.52
C GLU A 67 1.88 37.50 -10.04
N SER A 68 2.94 37.95 -10.72
CA SER A 68 3.16 37.78 -12.16
C SER A 68 3.33 36.34 -12.63
N ARG A 69 3.56 35.39 -11.71
CA ARG A 69 3.70 33.96 -11.98
C ARG A 69 2.53 33.12 -11.46
N ILE A 70 1.50 33.75 -10.89
CA ILE A 70 0.32 33.04 -10.42
C ILE A 70 -0.61 32.82 -11.62
N PRO A 71 -0.88 31.56 -12.00
CA PRO A 71 -1.87 31.25 -13.03
C PRO A 71 -3.23 31.89 -12.73
N GLN A 72 -3.93 32.35 -13.75
CA GLN A 72 -5.24 33.02 -13.63
C GLN A 72 -6.39 32.13 -14.08
N THR A 73 -6.12 31.13 -14.92
CA THR A 73 -7.14 30.21 -15.44
C THR A 73 -6.89 28.77 -14.99
N VAL A 74 -7.93 27.94 -14.96
CA VAL A 74 -7.81 26.50 -14.61
C VAL A 74 -6.80 25.80 -15.52
N GLU A 75 -6.79 26.13 -16.81
CA GLU A 75 -5.87 25.54 -17.78
C GLU A 75 -4.41 25.95 -17.54
N GLU A 76 -4.15 27.20 -17.19
CA GLU A 76 -2.83 27.66 -16.76
C GLU A 76 -2.39 26.99 -15.45
N PHE A 77 -3.31 26.80 -14.49
CA PHE A 77 -3.03 26.07 -13.26
C PHE A 77 -2.64 24.62 -13.54
N LEU A 78 -3.42 23.91 -14.35
CA LEU A 78 -3.14 22.53 -14.73
C LEU A 78 -1.79 22.41 -15.42
N THR A 79 -1.51 23.29 -16.39
CA THR A 79 -0.22 23.32 -17.10
C THR A 79 0.92 23.55 -16.12
N ARG A 80 0.82 24.58 -15.28
CA ARG A 80 1.90 24.95 -14.36
C ARG A 80 2.17 23.89 -13.30
N ILE A 81 1.12 23.28 -12.76
CA ILE A 81 1.24 22.19 -11.78
C ILE A 81 1.86 20.95 -12.45
N SER A 82 1.44 20.60 -13.66
CA SER A 82 2.02 19.47 -14.41
C SER A 82 3.51 19.67 -14.69
N GLU A 83 3.94 20.86 -15.12
CA GLU A 83 5.36 21.17 -15.31
C GLU A 83 6.19 20.98 -14.03
N LEU A 84 5.70 21.55 -12.91
CA LEU A 84 6.38 21.43 -11.61
C LEU A 84 6.40 19.98 -11.12
N TRP A 85 5.33 19.25 -11.37
CA TRP A 85 5.24 17.83 -11.06
C TRP A 85 6.26 17.01 -11.84
N GLU A 86 6.34 17.19 -13.15
CA GLU A 86 7.30 16.51 -14.01
C GLU A 86 8.75 16.83 -13.63
N ASP A 87 9.07 18.11 -13.42
CA ASP A 87 10.38 18.56 -12.95
C ASP A 87 10.76 17.90 -11.61
N ALA A 88 9.81 17.82 -10.66
CA ALA A 88 10.04 17.12 -9.40
C ALA A 88 10.36 15.63 -9.62
N GLN A 89 9.63 14.93 -10.49
CA GLN A 89 9.90 13.52 -10.78
C GLN A 89 11.28 13.30 -11.41
N GLN A 90 11.66 14.16 -12.36
CA GLN A 90 12.99 14.11 -12.99
C GLN A 90 14.10 14.36 -11.97
N ARG A 91 13.94 15.32 -11.06
CA ARG A 91 14.92 15.59 -9.99
C ARG A 91 15.09 14.39 -9.06
N PHE A 92 14.02 13.66 -8.73
CA PHE A 92 14.14 12.44 -7.93
C PHE A 92 14.94 11.34 -8.66
N LEU A 93 14.72 11.16 -9.96
CA LEU A 93 15.52 10.21 -10.74
C LEU A 93 17.00 10.65 -10.85
N ARG A 94 17.26 11.95 -10.97
CA ARG A 94 18.63 12.50 -10.97
C ARG A 94 19.34 12.26 -9.63
N ILE A 95 18.62 12.31 -8.50
CA ILE A 95 19.17 11.89 -7.20
C ILE A 95 19.56 10.40 -7.25
N GLY A 96 18.69 9.54 -7.80
CA GLY A 96 18.98 8.11 -8.00
C GLY A 96 20.23 7.86 -8.86
N GLU A 97 20.43 8.65 -9.91
CA GLU A 97 21.63 8.63 -10.75
C GLU A 97 22.89 8.97 -9.96
N LEU A 98 22.89 10.09 -9.23
CA LEU A 98 24.03 10.51 -8.41
C LEU A 98 24.38 9.46 -7.34
N LEU A 99 23.36 8.86 -6.72
CA LEU A 99 23.55 7.75 -5.78
C LEU A 99 24.22 6.55 -6.46
N SER A 100 23.80 6.20 -7.68
CA SER A 100 24.41 5.09 -8.41
C SER A 100 25.84 5.40 -8.87
N ILE A 101 26.14 6.65 -9.24
CA ILE A 101 27.50 7.08 -9.58
C ILE A 101 28.39 7.02 -8.34
N ALA A 102 27.89 7.50 -7.18
CA ALA A 102 28.62 7.47 -5.92
C ALA A 102 29.02 6.05 -5.51
N GLU A 103 28.19 5.03 -5.79
CA GLU A 103 28.56 3.63 -5.51
C GLU A 103 29.82 3.16 -6.24
N THR A 104 30.10 3.74 -7.42
CA THR A 104 31.27 3.40 -8.25
C THR A 104 32.48 4.32 -8.03
N ARG A 105 32.26 5.55 -7.57
CA ARG A 105 33.32 6.57 -7.48
C ARG A 105 33.90 6.73 -6.08
N LEU A 106 33.10 6.48 -5.04
CA LEU A 106 33.50 6.70 -3.66
C LEU A 106 34.05 5.42 -3.03
N GLY A 107 35.03 5.57 -2.13
CA GLY A 107 35.47 4.48 -1.27
C GLY A 107 34.38 4.06 -0.28
N GLU A 108 34.56 2.90 0.36
CA GLU A 108 33.54 2.35 1.28
C GLU A 108 33.18 3.31 2.43
N GLY A 109 34.19 3.95 3.05
CA GLY A 109 33.98 4.91 4.14
C GLY A 109 33.27 6.19 3.72
N GLU A 110 33.66 6.78 2.59
CA GLU A 110 33.01 7.99 2.04
C GLU A 110 31.56 7.72 1.64
N ARG A 111 31.31 6.55 1.05
CA ARG A 111 29.96 6.11 0.69
C ARG A 111 29.09 5.90 1.92
N ALA A 112 29.64 5.35 3.01
CA ALA A 112 28.93 5.20 4.28
C ALA A 112 28.55 6.58 4.86
N ALA A 113 29.48 7.53 4.87
CA ALA A 113 29.24 8.90 5.34
C ALA A 113 28.18 9.62 4.49
N LEU A 114 28.24 9.50 3.16
CA LEU A 114 27.21 10.03 2.25
C LEU A 114 25.83 9.43 2.58
N HIS A 115 25.75 8.11 2.73
CA HIS A 115 24.50 7.44 3.05
C HIS A 115 23.94 7.88 4.40
N GLU A 116 24.78 8.03 5.43
CA GLU A 116 24.36 8.51 6.74
C GLU A 116 23.77 9.93 6.66
N GLY A 117 24.47 10.86 6.00
CA GLY A 117 24.00 12.23 5.81
C GLY A 117 22.66 12.31 5.07
N LEU A 118 22.49 11.52 4.01
CA LEU A 118 21.23 11.48 3.25
C LEU A 118 20.09 10.79 4.01
N ASN A 119 20.38 9.74 4.78
CA ASN A 119 19.37 9.04 5.57
C ASN A 119 18.71 9.96 6.61
N ARG A 120 19.42 10.99 7.10
CA ARG A 120 18.85 12.01 7.98
C ARG A 120 17.81 12.90 7.28
N ARG A 121 17.87 13.03 5.94
CA ARG A 121 16.94 13.86 5.15
C ARG A 121 15.69 13.10 4.69
N PHE A 122 15.85 11.89 4.14
CA PHE A 122 14.74 11.12 3.56
C PHE A 122 14.77 9.62 3.87
N GLY A 123 15.67 9.18 4.76
CA GLY A 123 15.75 7.80 5.21
C GLY A 123 16.33 6.80 4.20
N LYS A 124 16.73 5.65 4.74
CA LYS A 124 17.33 4.53 3.97
C LYS A 124 16.40 3.97 2.89
N SER A 125 15.10 3.94 3.17
CA SER A 125 14.10 3.40 2.25
C SER A 125 14.02 4.23 0.97
N ALA A 126 13.80 5.55 1.07
CA ALA A 126 13.70 6.39 -0.11
C ALA A 126 15.02 6.43 -0.89
N ARG A 127 16.19 6.43 -0.22
CA ARG A 127 17.51 6.28 -0.88
C ARG A 127 17.57 5.04 -1.76
N SER A 128 17.20 3.89 -1.20
CA SER A 128 17.18 2.62 -1.93
C SER A 128 16.21 2.67 -3.11
N GLN A 129 15.01 3.20 -2.90
CA GLN A 129 13.99 3.31 -3.95
C GLN A 129 14.43 4.19 -5.11
N LEU A 130 15.00 5.38 -4.83
CA LEU A 130 15.49 6.31 -5.85
C LEU A 130 16.58 5.66 -6.71
N MET A 131 17.55 5.01 -6.07
CA MET A 131 18.63 4.32 -6.78
C MET A 131 18.12 3.14 -7.60
N SER A 132 17.21 2.32 -7.05
CA SER A 132 16.59 1.21 -7.77
C SER A 132 15.74 1.67 -8.95
N ALA A 133 14.97 2.75 -8.79
CA ALA A 133 14.15 3.31 -9.87
C ALA A 133 15.01 3.79 -11.04
N TYR A 134 16.07 4.56 -10.75
CA TYR A 134 17.02 5.00 -11.76
C TYR A 134 17.66 3.82 -12.51
N ARG A 135 18.14 2.80 -11.77
CA ARG A 135 18.75 1.61 -12.39
C ARG A 135 17.78 0.86 -13.28
N ALA A 136 16.54 0.71 -12.86
CA ALA A 136 15.53 0.02 -13.65
C ALA A 136 15.26 0.68 -15.00
N ILE A 137 15.26 2.03 -15.05
CA ILE A 137 15.16 2.78 -16.30
C ILE A 137 16.44 2.65 -17.12
N ARG A 138 17.61 2.87 -16.50
CA ARG A 138 18.92 2.78 -17.17
C ARG A 138 19.14 1.41 -17.81
N ASP A 139 18.75 0.35 -17.11
CA ASP A 139 18.95 -1.04 -17.52
C ASP A 139 17.78 -1.54 -18.41
N ASN A 140 16.85 -0.66 -18.79
CA ASN A 140 15.67 -0.93 -19.62
C ASN A 140 14.73 -2.03 -19.07
N VAL A 141 14.76 -2.26 -17.76
CA VAL A 141 13.81 -3.12 -17.03
C VAL A 141 12.43 -2.47 -16.94
N VAL A 142 12.41 -1.14 -16.89
CA VAL A 142 11.23 -0.29 -16.98
C VAL A 142 11.44 0.69 -18.12
N PRO A 143 10.50 0.83 -19.07
CA PRO A 143 10.59 1.78 -20.17
C PRO A 143 10.89 3.22 -19.68
N PRO A 144 11.78 3.97 -20.36
CA PRO A 144 12.17 5.31 -19.93
C PRO A 144 11.00 6.31 -19.92
N GLU A 145 9.97 6.09 -20.73
CA GLU A 145 8.77 6.92 -20.79
C GLU A 145 7.99 6.90 -19.46
N LEU A 146 8.17 5.85 -18.65
CA LEU A 146 7.56 5.74 -17.33
C LEU A 146 8.29 6.57 -16.26
N ALA A 147 9.41 7.21 -16.59
CA ALA A 147 10.10 8.13 -15.69
C ALA A 147 9.18 9.24 -15.16
N ALA A 148 8.25 9.72 -15.99
CA ALA A 148 7.28 10.76 -15.65
C ALA A 148 6.26 10.34 -14.56
N THR A 149 6.05 9.04 -14.38
CA THR A 149 5.13 8.49 -13.35
C THR A 149 5.68 8.62 -11.93
N GLY A 150 6.95 8.98 -11.80
CA GLY A 150 7.66 9.18 -10.55
C GLY A 150 8.38 7.95 -10.01
N TYR A 151 9.43 8.22 -9.23
CA TYR A 151 10.36 7.19 -8.77
C TYR A 151 9.69 6.07 -7.96
N GLY A 152 8.63 6.37 -7.20
CA GLY A 152 7.92 5.39 -6.40
C GLY A 152 7.17 4.37 -7.26
N THR A 153 6.54 4.83 -8.35
CA THR A 153 5.85 4.00 -9.34
C THR A 153 6.87 3.15 -10.10
N VAL A 154 7.94 3.76 -10.59
CA VAL A 154 9.04 3.07 -11.27
C VAL A 154 9.69 2.02 -10.37
N TYR A 155 9.93 2.34 -9.09
CA TYR A 155 10.46 1.39 -8.11
C TYR A 155 9.55 0.17 -7.92
N MET A 156 8.23 0.36 -7.94
CA MET A 156 7.30 -0.76 -7.88
C MET A 156 7.37 -1.62 -9.15
N LEU A 157 7.44 -1.02 -10.33
CA LEU A 157 7.60 -1.76 -11.59
C LEU A 157 8.93 -2.50 -11.67
N ALA A 158 10.00 -1.90 -11.15
CA ALA A 158 11.33 -2.51 -11.08
C ALA A 158 11.35 -3.80 -10.25
N ARG A 159 10.43 -3.93 -9.29
CA ARG A 159 10.30 -5.10 -8.40
C ARG A 159 9.37 -6.19 -8.91
N LEU A 160 8.85 -6.04 -10.13
CA LEU A 160 8.15 -7.10 -10.82
C LEU A 160 9.16 -8.14 -11.29
N THR A 161 8.82 -9.43 -11.10
CA THR A 161 9.49 -10.52 -11.82
C THR A 161 9.16 -10.45 -13.30
N ASP A 162 9.89 -11.16 -14.16
CA ASP A 162 9.66 -11.10 -15.60
C ASP A 162 8.27 -11.62 -15.99
N SER A 163 7.76 -12.65 -15.30
CA SER A 163 6.38 -13.13 -15.46
C SER A 163 5.35 -12.08 -15.04
N GLU A 164 5.57 -11.40 -13.91
CA GLU A 164 4.67 -10.32 -13.48
C GLU A 164 4.74 -9.12 -14.43
N ARG A 165 5.91 -8.82 -15.01
CA ARG A 165 6.10 -7.72 -15.97
C ARG A 165 5.34 -7.99 -17.27
N GLN A 166 5.39 -9.23 -17.75
CA GLN A 166 4.61 -9.66 -18.92
C GLN A 166 3.10 -9.51 -18.66
N GLN A 167 2.62 -9.98 -17.51
CA GLN A 167 1.22 -9.79 -17.12
C GLN A 167 0.84 -8.31 -16.96
N ALA A 168 1.75 -7.48 -16.44
CA ALA A 168 1.54 -6.04 -16.34
C ALA A 168 1.44 -5.38 -17.72
N ALA A 169 2.25 -5.81 -18.70
CA ALA A 169 2.18 -5.35 -20.08
C ALA A 169 0.85 -5.73 -20.73
N GLU A 170 0.40 -6.99 -20.57
CA GLU A 170 -0.87 -7.48 -21.09
C GLU A 170 -2.08 -6.73 -20.49
N ARG A 171 -1.97 -6.29 -19.24
CA ARG A 171 -2.98 -5.47 -18.55
C ARG A 171 -2.84 -3.96 -18.84
N GLY A 172 -1.90 -3.57 -19.70
CA GLY A 172 -1.69 -2.17 -20.09
C GLY A 172 -1.13 -1.28 -18.98
N LEU A 173 -0.40 -1.83 -17.99
CA LEU A 173 0.16 -1.09 -16.86
C LEU A 173 1.53 -0.45 -17.16
N LEU A 174 2.10 -0.68 -18.35
CA LEU A 174 3.37 -0.09 -18.80
C LEU A 174 3.10 1.12 -19.70
N ARG A 175 2.39 2.12 -19.17
CA ARG A 175 2.05 3.36 -19.88
C ARG A 175 2.36 4.62 -19.04
N PRO A 176 2.73 5.76 -19.64
CA PRO A 176 3.19 6.95 -18.92
C PRO A 176 2.19 7.58 -17.94
N ASP A 177 0.90 7.29 -18.10
CA ASP A 177 -0.20 7.78 -17.27
C ASP A 177 -0.59 6.82 -16.12
N VAL A 178 0.14 5.70 -15.95
CA VAL A 178 -0.19 4.69 -14.93
C VAL A 178 -0.08 5.27 -13.52
N ARG A 179 -1.10 5.04 -12.71
CA ARG A 179 -1.13 5.48 -11.31
C ARG A 179 -0.50 4.43 -10.41
N GLN A 180 0.17 4.90 -9.36
CA GLN A 180 0.73 4.03 -8.32
C GLN A 180 -0.35 3.13 -7.66
N SER A 181 -1.61 3.60 -7.58
CA SER A 181 -2.73 2.81 -7.07
C SER A 181 -3.05 1.59 -7.95
N GLU A 182 -2.95 1.72 -9.28
CA GLU A 182 -3.20 0.63 -10.23
C GLU A 182 -2.14 -0.48 -10.07
N ILE A 183 -0.87 -0.09 -9.92
CA ILE A 183 0.22 -1.05 -9.69
C ILE A 183 0.07 -1.74 -8.34
N ARG A 184 -0.39 -1.02 -7.31
CA ARG A 184 -0.68 -1.61 -5.99
C ARG A 184 -1.80 -2.64 -6.07
N ALA A 185 -2.86 -2.35 -6.82
CA ALA A 185 -3.94 -3.30 -7.05
C ALA A 185 -3.44 -4.54 -7.79
N PHE A 186 -2.68 -4.35 -8.87
CA PHE A 186 -2.05 -5.44 -9.62
C PHE A 186 -1.16 -6.33 -8.74
N TRP A 187 -0.30 -5.74 -7.90
CA TRP A 187 0.52 -6.49 -6.95
C TRP A 187 -0.30 -7.35 -6.00
N LYS A 188 -1.39 -6.79 -5.48
CA LYS A 188 -2.29 -7.51 -4.58
C LYS A 188 -2.93 -8.69 -5.31
N ASP A 189 -3.31 -8.52 -6.57
CA ASP A 189 -4.00 -9.55 -7.34
C ASP A 189 -3.05 -10.68 -7.75
N VAL A 190 -1.84 -10.36 -8.23
CA VAL A 190 -0.89 -11.37 -8.73
C VAL A 190 -0.17 -12.09 -7.59
N ARG A 191 0.04 -11.42 -6.46
CA ARG A 191 0.69 -12.01 -5.26
C ARG A 191 -0.31 -12.46 -4.20
N ALA A 192 -1.61 -12.35 -4.47
CA ALA A 192 -2.60 -12.99 -3.61
C ALA A 192 -2.28 -14.50 -3.60
N PRO A 193 -2.16 -15.13 -2.43
CA PRO A 193 -2.08 -16.57 -2.39
C PRO A 193 -3.33 -17.10 -3.09
N SER A 194 -3.15 -17.88 -4.16
CA SER A 194 -4.25 -18.63 -4.74
C SER A 194 -4.91 -19.39 -3.57
N PRO A 195 -6.24 -19.30 -3.39
CA PRO A 195 -6.89 -20.08 -2.35
C PRO A 195 -6.42 -21.51 -2.53
N SER A 196 -5.85 -22.10 -1.47
CA SER A 196 -5.38 -23.47 -1.57
C SER A 196 -6.57 -24.33 -1.96
N THR A 197 -6.33 -25.39 -2.74
CA THR A 197 -7.40 -26.35 -3.07
C THR A 197 -8.11 -26.87 -1.81
N ALA A 198 -7.40 -26.90 -0.68
CA ALA A 198 -7.95 -27.17 0.65
C ALA A 198 -8.96 -26.10 1.13
N THR A 199 -8.63 -24.81 1.10
CA THR A 199 -9.59 -23.77 1.52
C THR A 199 -10.79 -23.68 0.57
N ARG A 200 -10.57 -23.91 -0.73
CA ARG A 200 -11.69 -23.96 -1.69
C ARG A 200 -12.61 -25.15 -1.46
N ARG A 201 -12.06 -26.30 -1.10
CA ARG A 201 -12.84 -27.49 -0.75
C ARG A 201 -13.65 -27.27 0.52
N GLU A 202 -13.05 -26.70 1.56
CA GLU A 202 -13.74 -26.35 2.81
C GLU A 202 -14.91 -25.37 2.59
N GLU A 203 -14.71 -24.35 1.74
CA GLU A 203 -15.79 -23.42 1.36
C GLU A 203 -16.93 -24.12 0.62
N LEU A 204 -16.62 -25.04 -0.30
CA LEU A 204 -17.63 -25.79 -1.04
C LEU A 204 -18.38 -26.79 -0.14
N GLU A 205 -17.68 -27.45 0.79
CA GLU A 205 -18.28 -28.34 1.79
C GLU A 205 -19.22 -27.57 2.74
N ALA A 206 -18.81 -26.39 3.21
CA ALA A 206 -19.65 -25.52 4.03
C ALA A 206 -20.88 -25.02 3.26
N ARG A 207 -20.72 -24.69 1.97
CA ARG A 207 -21.83 -24.31 1.10
C ARG A 207 -22.80 -25.47 0.85
N ARG A 208 -22.28 -26.68 0.64
CA ARG A 208 -23.08 -27.91 0.50
C ARG A 208 -23.90 -28.17 1.75
N ALA A 209 -23.30 -28.05 2.94
CA ALA A 209 -24.01 -28.25 4.21
C ALA A 209 -25.16 -27.25 4.40
N ARG A 210 -24.96 -25.96 4.05
CA ARG A 210 -26.03 -24.96 4.12
C ARG A 210 -27.18 -25.26 3.17
N LEU A 211 -26.88 -25.65 1.93
CA LEU A 211 -27.92 -25.97 0.95
C LEU A 211 -28.74 -27.19 1.36
N LEU A 212 -28.12 -28.19 1.99
CA LEU A 212 -28.84 -29.36 2.50
C LEU A 212 -29.79 -29.00 3.65
N LEU A 213 -29.39 -28.10 4.55
CA LEU A 213 -30.28 -27.61 5.60
C LEU A 213 -31.45 -26.82 5.04
N GLU A 214 -31.22 -26.03 3.99
CA GLU A 214 -32.29 -25.29 3.33
C GLU A 214 -33.27 -26.24 2.62
N ILE A 215 -32.77 -27.28 1.95
CA ILE A 215 -33.61 -28.32 1.35
C ILE A 215 -34.45 -29.01 2.42
N GLN A 216 -33.83 -29.44 3.53
CA GLN A 216 -34.54 -30.07 4.64
C GLN A 216 -35.67 -29.18 5.17
N ARG A 217 -35.41 -27.89 5.34
CA ARG A 217 -36.40 -26.93 5.80
C ARG A 217 -37.55 -26.79 4.81
N ILE A 218 -37.26 -26.71 3.51
CA ILE A 218 -38.29 -26.63 2.46
C ILE A 218 -39.13 -27.92 2.44
N ASP A 219 -38.50 -29.09 2.60
CA ASP A 219 -39.20 -30.37 2.66
C ASP A 219 -40.13 -30.46 3.88
N ASP A 220 -39.69 -29.97 5.04
CA ASP A 220 -40.53 -29.87 6.25
C ASP A 220 -41.71 -28.90 6.06
N GLU A 221 -41.49 -27.77 5.37
CA GLU A 221 -42.55 -26.82 5.02
C GLU A 221 -43.56 -27.45 4.04
N LEU A 222 -43.10 -28.21 3.05
CA LEU A 222 -43.96 -28.94 2.10
C LEU A 222 -44.79 -30.03 2.78
N ALA A 223 -44.19 -30.80 3.69
CA ALA A 223 -44.89 -31.86 4.42
C ALA A 223 -46.08 -31.31 5.23
N ARG A 224 -45.93 -30.12 5.82
CA ARG A 224 -47.00 -29.45 6.59
C ARG A 224 -48.15 -28.91 5.73
N LEU A 225 -47.97 -28.80 4.42
CA LEU A 225 -49.02 -28.33 3.49
C LEU A 225 -49.82 -29.49 2.87
N ILE A 226 -49.36 -30.73 3.05
CA ILE A 226 -49.97 -31.93 2.47
C ILE A 226 -50.83 -32.68 3.51
N ASP A 227 -50.65 -32.42 4.81
CA ASP A 227 -51.60 -32.73 5.90
C ASP A 227 -52.71 -31.68 6.02
#